data_AF-A0A0Q0WTJ3-F1
#
_entry.id   AF-A0A0Q0WTJ3-F1
#
_cell.length_a   1.000
_cell.length_b   1.000
_cell.length_c   1.000
_cell.angle_alpha   90.00
_cell.angle_beta   90.00
_cell.angle_gamma   90.00
#
_symmetry.space_group_name_H-M   'P 1'
#
loop_
_entity.id
_entity.type
_entity.pdbx_description
1 polymer ?
#
loop_
_entity_poly.entity_id
_entity_poly.type
_entity_poly.pdbx_seq_one_letter_code
_entity_poly.pdbx_strand_id
1 'polypeptide(L)'
;MLLALFGQNEIVKKKREPKRVEKIFQKLTKEEWNKLEGMIPKEQLNQLKEKHQREKTEILNFLLKIKLVKPRFGKPYWSMETSANEIGRLKRMMRRDY
;
A
#
# COMPACT_ATOMS: atom_id res chain seq x y z
N MET A 1 18.01 1.30 -49.10
CA MET A 1 18.37 2.00 -47.83
C MET A 1 18.32 3.53 -47.92
N LEU A 2 18.35 4.16 -49.11
CA LEU A 2 18.37 5.64 -49.22
C LEU A 2 16.98 6.33 -49.19
N LEU A 3 15.89 5.61 -49.47
CA LEU A 3 14.54 6.19 -49.51
C LEU A 3 13.98 6.60 -48.13
N ALA A 4 14.58 6.13 -47.03
CA ALA A 4 14.18 6.52 -45.67
C ALA A 4 14.66 7.93 -45.27
N LEU A 5 15.61 8.51 -46.00
CA LEU A 5 16.17 9.85 -45.75
C LEU A 5 15.37 10.98 -46.40
N PHE A 6 14.51 10.67 -47.39
CA PHE A 6 13.79 11.66 -48.20
C PHE A 6 12.34 11.89 -47.78
N GLY A 7 12.00 11.66 -46.50
CA GLY A 7 10.77 12.18 -45.90
C GLY A 7 9.43 11.70 -46.48
N GLN A 8 9.42 10.70 -47.38
CA GLN A 8 8.20 10.17 -48.00
C GLN A 8 7.47 9.10 -47.17
N ASN A 9 7.88 8.91 -45.92
CA ASN A 9 7.14 8.11 -44.96
C ASN A 9 6.46 9.08 -43.99
N GLU A 10 5.22 9.47 -44.31
CA GLU A 10 4.25 10.02 -43.35
C GLU A 10 3.96 8.96 -42.26
N ILE A 11 4.95 8.65 -41.44
CA ILE A 11 4.77 7.88 -40.21
C ILE A 11 4.95 8.87 -39.07
N VAL A 12 4.26 10.00 -39.16
CA VAL A 12 3.83 10.71 -37.96
C VAL A 12 2.90 9.72 -37.26
N LYS A 13 3.45 8.89 -36.38
CA LYS A 13 2.65 8.04 -35.49
C LYS A 13 1.75 8.99 -34.74
N LYS A 14 0.51 9.15 -35.19
CA LYS A 14 -0.52 9.89 -34.45
C LYS A 14 -0.53 9.28 -33.06
N LYS A 15 -0.05 10.04 -32.07
CA LYS A 15 -0.08 9.61 -30.67
C LYS A 15 -1.54 9.30 -30.37
N ARG A 16 -1.85 8.03 -30.13
CA ARG A 16 -3.16 7.65 -29.62
C ARG A 16 -3.24 8.24 -28.21
N GLU A 17 -3.90 9.38 -28.08
CA GLU A 17 -4.23 9.91 -26.77
C GLU A 17 -5.08 8.85 -26.05
N PRO A 18 -4.76 8.52 -24.79
CA PRO A 18 -5.58 7.58 -24.04
C PRO A 18 -6.98 8.20 -23.92
N LYS A 19 -7.98 7.52 -24.49
CA LYS A 19 -9.37 7.92 -24.27
C LYS A 19 -9.64 7.86 -22.77
N ARG A 20 -10.00 8.99 -22.18
CA ARG A 20 -10.44 9.08 -20.79
C ARG A 20 -11.76 8.33 -20.68
N VAL A 21 -11.70 7.04 -20.34
CA VAL A 21 -12.89 6.26 -20.04
C VAL A 21 -13.37 6.73 -18.68
N GLU A 22 -14.49 7.45 -18.66
CA GLU A 22 -15.16 7.77 -17.41
C GLU A 22 -15.54 6.44 -16.76
N LYS A 23 -14.97 6.16 -15.58
CA LYS A 23 -15.45 5.06 -14.74
C LYS A 23 -16.84 5.44 -14.26
N ILE A 24 -17.85 5.04 -15.02
CA ILE A 24 -19.23 5.08 -14.56
C ILE A 24 -19.27 4.22 -13.31
N PHE A 25 -19.47 4.84 -12.16
CA PHE A 25 -19.63 4.14 -10.89
C PHE A 25 -20.90 3.31 -11.02
N GLN A 26 -20.76 2.01 -11.28
CA GLN A 26 -21.89 1.11 -11.29
C GLN A 26 -22.43 1.06 -9.86
N LYS A 27 -23.65 1.56 -9.66
CA LYS A 27 -24.38 1.37 -8.40
C LYS A 27 -24.78 -0.10 -8.31
N LEU A 28 -23.86 -0.93 -7.85
CA LEU A 28 -24.11 -2.34 -7.55
C LEU A 28 -25.17 -2.42 -6.44
N THR A 29 -26.11 -3.33 -6.62
CA THR A 29 -27.11 -3.67 -5.62
C THR A 29 -26.47 -4.46 -4.47
N LYS A 30 -27.12 -4.47 -3.30
CA LYS A 30 -26.61 -5.15 -2.09
C LYS A 30 -26.31 -6.65 -2.34
N GLU A 31 -27.09 -7.29 -3.20
CA GLU A 31 -26.93 -8.70 -3.56
C GLU A 31 -25.71 -8.94 -4.46
N GLU A 32 -25.45 -8.04 -5.40
CA GLU A 32 -24.25 -8.10 -6.25
C GLU A 32 -22.98 -7.86 -5.43
N TRP A 33 -23.03 -6.95 -4.46
CA TRP A 33 -21.97 -6.78 -3.47
C TRP A 33 -21.72 -8.04 -2.64
N ASN A 34 -22.78 -8.66 -2.12
CA ASN A 34 -22.66 -9.90 -1.34
C ASN A 34 -22.08 -11.06 -2.17
N LYS A 35 -22.37 -11.11 -3.48
CA LYS A 35 -21.79 -12.11 -4.40
C LYS A 35 -20.31 -11.83 -4.72
N LEU A 36 -19.91 -10.56 -4.76
CA LEU A 36 -18.53 -10.16 -5.03
C LEU A 36 -17.60 -10.33 -3.81
N GLU A 37 -18.05 -9.94 -2.61
CA GLU A 37 -17.22 -9.95 -1.41
C GLU A 37 -17.35 -11.24 -0.58
N GLY A 38 -18.46 -11.97 -0.73
CA GLY A 38 -18.78 -13.15 0.10
C GLY A 38 -19.16 -12.77 1.54
N MET A 39 -20.11 -13.49 2.13
CA MET A 39 -20.49 -13.29 3.54
C MET A 39 -19.58 -14.10 4.45
N ILE A 40 -18.97 -13.43 5.43
CA ILE A 40 -18.14 -14.05 6.47
C ILE A 40 -18.99 -14.24 7.74
N PRO A 41 -18.96 -15.42 8.40
CA PRO A 41 -19.59 -15.61 9.70
C PRO A 41 -19.12 -14.58 10.74
N LYS A 42 -20.04 -14.12 11.61
CA LYS A 42 -19.75 -13.09 12.63
C LYS A 42 -18.59 -13.48 13.55
N GLU A 43 -18.47 -14.75 13.89
CA GLU A 43 -17.40 -15.28 14.73
C GLU A 43 -16.02 -15.09 14.08
N GLN A 44 -15.90 -15.43 12.79
CA GLN A 44 -14.66 -15.23 12.04
C GLN A 44 -14.31 -13.74 11.92
N LEU A 45 -15.31 -12.89 11.72
CA LEU A 45 -15.11 -11.43 11.70
C LEU A 45 -14.60 -10.92 13.05
N ASN A 46 -15.15 -11.40 14.17
CA ASN A 46 -14.70 -11.01 15.50
C ASN A 46 -13.25 -11.45 15.76
N GLN A 47 -12.90 -12.68 15.40
CA GLN A 47 -11.52 -13.18 15.51
C GLN A 47 -10.53 -12.34 14.68
N LEU A 48 -10.90 -11.99 13.45
CA LEU A 48 -10.10 -11.12 12.59
C LEU A 48 -9.93 -9.73 13.20
N LYS A 49 -11.00 -9.14 13.73
CA LYS A 49 -10.94 -7.84 14.42
C LYS A 49 -10.03 -7.88 15.64
N GLU A 50 -10.13 -8.91 16.47
CA GLU A 50 -9.25 -9.06 17.64
C GLU A 50 -7.79 -9.21 17.22
N LYS A 51 -7.50 -10.04 16.22
CA LYS A 51 -6.15 -10.21 15.69
C LYS A 51 -5.59 -8.89 15.16
N HIS A 52 -6.36 -8.17 14.35
CA HIS A 52 -5.96 -6.88 13.83
C HIS A 52 -5.72 -5.85 14.93
N GLN A 53 -6.58 -5.83 15.95
CA GLN A 53 -6.41 -4.95 17.11
C GLN A 53 -5.10 -5.24 17.85
N ARG A 54 -4.77 -6.52 18.06
CA ARG A 54 -3.50 -6.93 18.69
C ARG A 54 -2.29 -6.50 17.87
N GLU A 55 -2.31 -6.73 16.56
CA GLU A 55 -1.23 -6.34 15.65
C GLU A 55 -1.04 -4.82 15.65
N LYS A 56 -2.13 -4.06 15.62
CA LYS A 56 -2.11 -2.60 15.70
C LYS A 56 -1.52 -2.12 17.03
N THR A 57 -1.94 -2.71 18.15
CA THR A 57 -1.38 -2.36 19.47
C THR A 57 0.10 -2.67 19.54
N GLU A 58 0.55 -3.79 18.97
CA GLU A 58 1.97 -4.15 18.94
C GLU A 58 2.80 -3.15 18.13
N ILE A 59 2.32 -2.72 16.96
CA ILE A 59 2.99 -1.70 16.14
C ILE A 59 3.04 -0.35 16.87
N LEU A 60 1.93 0.07 17.50
CA LEU A 60 1.90 1.32 18.26
C LEU A 60 2.89 1.30 19.42
N ASN A 61 2.96 0.20 20.18
CA ASN A 61 3.91 0.04 21.26
C ASN A 61 5.37 0.10 20.77
N PHE A 62 5.63 -0.44 19.58
CA PHE A 62 6.94 -0.33 18.94
C PHE A 62 7.27 1.13 18.59
N LEU A 63 6.33 1.85 17.97
CA LEU A 63 6.53 3.26 17.59
C LEU A 63 6.70 4.20 18.80
N LEU A 64 6.06 3.89 19.94
CA LEU A 64 6.22 4.67 21.18
C LEU A 64 7.66 4.67 21.71
N LYS A 65 8.50 3.70 21.31
CA LYS A 65 9.92 3.68 21.69
C LYS A 65 10.76 4.72 20.95
N ILE A 66 10.23 5.30 19.87
CA ILE A 66 10.91 6.32 19.09
C ILE A 66 10.98 7.61 19.91
N LYS A 67 12.19 8.13 20.11
CA LYS A 67 12.46 9.35 20.86
C LYS A 67 13.24 10.32 19.98
N LEU A 68 12.89 11.61 20.05
CA LEU A 68 13.68 12.66 19.41
C LEU A 68 14.86 13.00 20.32
N VAL A 69 16.06 12.77 19.83
CA VAL A 69 17.30 13.14 20.52
C VAL A 69 17.76 14.50 19.98
N LYS A 70 17.88 15.48 20.88
CA LYS A 70 18.46 16.79 20.59
C LYS A 70 19.85 16.86 21.23
N PRO A 71 20.92 16.53 20.49
CA PRO A 71 22.27 16.56 21.03
C PRO A 71 22.74 18.00 21.26
N ARG A 72 23.74 18.21 22.14
CA ARG A 72 24.35 19.53 22.36
C ARG A 72 25.09 20.03 21.11
N PHE A 73 25.62 19.12 20.30
CA PHE A 73 26.30 19.40 19.05
C PHE A 73 25.68 18.57 17.93
N GLY A 74 25.50 19.19 16.76
CA GLY A 74 24.90 18.55 15.58
C GLY A 74 23.38 18.72 15.48
N LYS A 75 22.77 18.00 14.52
CA LYS A 75 21.35 18.09 14.22
C LYS A 75 20.55 17.10 15.07
N PRO A 76 19.31 17.44 15.47
CA PRO A 76 18.40 16.49 16.10
C PRO A 76 18.15 15.27 15.21
N TYR A 77 18.01 14.10 15.82
CA TYR A 77 17.70 12.85 15.12
C TYR A 77 16.73 12.00 15.93
N TRP A 78 16.02 11.11 15.24
CA TRP A 78 15.16 10.13 15.87
C TRP A 78 15.99 8.92 16.26
N SER A 79 15.91 8.52 17.53
CA SER A 79 16.54 7.32 18.06
C SER A 79 15.46 6.37 18.54
N MET A 80 15.73 5.07 18.48
CA MET A 80 14.87 4.04 19.02
C MET A 80 15.75 2.91 19.54
N GLU A 81 15.54 2.54 20.80
CA GLU A 81 16.17 1.36 21.38
C GLU A 81 15.32 0.14 21.04
N THR A 82 15.90 -0.79 20.29
CA THR A 82 15.21 -2.03 19.90
C THR A 82 16.20 -3.19 19.77
N SER A 83 15.71 -4.41 19.95
CA SER A 83 16.50 -5.63 19.71
C SER A 83 16.33 -6.11 18.28
N ALA A 84 17.31 -6.87 17.77
CA ALA A 84 17.23 -7.48 16.44
C ALA A 84 15.98 -8.38 16.28
N ASN A 85 15.54 -9.00 17.37
CA ASN A 85 14.37 -9.88 17.40
C ASN A 85 13.06 -9.10 17.19
N GLU A 86 12.93 -7.92 17.80
CA GLU A 86 11.76 -7.05 17.65
C GLU A 86 11.64 -6.54 16.21
N ILE A 87 12.75 -6.09 15.62
CA ILE A 87 12.79 -5.70 14.20
C ILE A 87 12.41 -6.87 13.29
N GLY A 88 12.96 -8.06 13.55
CA GLY A 88 12.65 -9.27 12.79
C GLY A 88 11.18 -9.70 12.91
N ARG A 89 10.56 -9.48 14.06
CA ARG A 89 9.12 -9.71 14.27
C ARG A 89 8.28 -8.70 13.48
N LEU A 90 8.59 -7.40 13.60
CA LEU A 90 7.89 -6.34 12.86
C LEU A 90 7.98 -6.52 11.34
N LYS A 91 9.17 -6.86 10.82
CA LYS A 91 9.38 -7.12 9.39
C LYS A 91 8.52 -8.28 8.88
N ARG A 92 8.34 -9.32 9.68
CA ARG A 92 7.48 -10.46 9.33
C ARG A 92 6.00 -10.09 9.33
N MET A 93 5.56 -9.24 10.26
CA MET A 93 4.19 -8.73 10.29
C MET A 93 3.89 -7.92 9.02
N MET A 94 4.73 -6.93 8.69
CA MET A 94 4.53 -6.03 7.55
C MET A 94 4.62 -6.72 6.17
N ARG A 95 5.24 -7.90 6.08
CA ARG A 95 5.35 -8.67 4.83
C ARG A 95 4.13 -9.53 4.52
N ARG A 96 3.23 -9.76 5.49
CA ARG A 96 2.03 -10.59 5.26
C ARG A 96 0.92 -9.87 4.50
N ASP A 97 1.02 -8.55 4.35
CA ASP A 97 0.01 -7.70 3.72
C ASP A 97 0.31 -7.37 2.24
N TYR A 98 1.28 -8.06 1.60
CA TYR A 98 1.62 -7.94 0.16
C TYR A 98 1.57 -9.29 -0.55
#